data_AF-A0A401QBY1-F1
#
_entry.id   AF-A0A401QBY1-F1
#
_cell.length_a   1.000
_cell.length_b   1.000
_cell.length_c   1.000
_cell.angle_alpha   90.00
_cell.angle_beta   90.00
_cell.angle_gamma   90.00
#
_symmetry.space_group_name_H-M   'P 1'
#
loop_
_entity.id
_entity.type
_entity.pdbx_description
1 polymer ?
#
loop_
_entity_poly.entity_id
_entity_poly.type
_entity_poly.pdbx_seq_one_letter_code
_entity_poly.pdbx_strand_id
1 'polypeptide(L)'
;QGSGRRCGGQGDLLSGSLGVLTHWAFAAGEEKTEGLNPTLVAAFGACALTRQCNHQAFQKYQRSMTTSDMIAEISTAFNKLFDS
;
A
#
# COMPACT_ATOMS: atom_id res chain seq x y z
N GLN A 1 10.08 7.74 -6.08
CA GLN A 1 10.13 8.96 -5.23
C GLN A 1 10.04 8.54 -3.76
N GLY A 2 10.64 9.32 -2.86
CA GLY A 2 10.62 9.05 -1.41
C GLY A 2 9.30 9.43 -0.74
N SER A 3 9.21 9.16 0.57
CA SER A 3 8.08 9.54 1.42
C SER A 3 8.07 11.05 1.64
N GLY A 4 6.94 11.73 1.37
CA GLY A 4 6.82 13.19 1.57
C GLY A 4 7.00 13.59 3.04
N ARG A 5 6.56 12.72 3.96
CA ARG A 5 6.82 12.81 5.39
C ARG A 5 6.97 11.41 5.99
N ARG A 6 7.86 11.27 6.98
CA ARG A 6 8.06 10.05 7.77
C ARG A 6 7.40 10.15 9.16
N CYS A 7 6.17 9.70 9.31
CA CYS A 7 5.50 9.54 10.59
C CYS A 7 5.75 8.14 11.20
N GLY A 8 5.64 8.02 12.53
CA GLY A 8 5.73 6.72 13.22
C GLY A 8 4.47 5.89 12.98
N GLY A 9 4.61 4.59 12.71
CA GLY A 9 3.49 3.66 12.43
C GLY A 9 3.29 3.31 10.95
N GLN A 10 4.00 3.94 10.01
CA GLN A 10 3.89 3.63 8.58
C GLN A 10 4.24 2.17 8.24
N GLY A 11 5.14 1.56 9.03
CA GLY A 11 5.50 0.16 8.88
C GLY A 11 4.34 -0.79 9.16
N ASP A 12 3.41 -0.40 10.05
CA ASP A 12 2.23 -1.20 10.39
C ASP A 12 1.23 -1.20 9.24
N LEU A 13 1.06 -0.06 8.57
CA LEU A 13 0.24 0.04 7.36
C LEU A 13 0.81 -0.83 6.23
N LEU A 14 2.15 -0.83 6.06
CA LEU A 14 2.82 -1.69 5.09
C LEU A 14 2.68 -3.18 5.42
N SER A 15 2.96 -3.58 6.65
CA SER A 15 2.92 -4.99 7.06
C SER A 15 1.49 -5.54 7.03
N GLY A 16 0.50 -4.76 7.45
CA GLY A 16 -0.92 -5.11 7.34
C GLY A 16 -1.35 -5.30 5.88
N SER A 17 -0.99 -4.36 5.01
CA SER A 17 -1.28 -4.47 3.56
C SER A 17 -0.57 -5.67 2.93
N LEU A 18 0.68 -5.92 3.32
CA LEU A 18 1.46 -7.05 2.83
C LEU A 18 0.83 -8.39 3.21
N GLY A 19 0.35 -8.55 4.45
CA GLY A 19 -0.30 -9.79 4.89
C GLY A 19 -1.52 -10.14 4.04
N VAL A 20 -2.39 -9.15 3.79
CA VAL A 20 -3.60 -9.33 2.97
C VAL A 20 -3.24 -9.65 1.52
N LEU A 21 -2.37 -8.85 0.90
CA LEU A 21 -1.98 -9.04 -0.50
C LEU A 21 -1.21 -10.33 -0.71
N THR A 22 -0.41 -10.77 0.25
CA THR A 22 0.26 -12.07 0.21
C THR A 22 -0.76 -13.19 0.20
N HIS A 23 -1.72 -13.18 1.13
CA HIS A 23 -2.76 -14.18 1.17
C HIS A 23 -3.53 -14.27 -0.17
N TRP A 24 -3.92 -13.12 -0.74
CA TRP A 24 -4.61 -13.09 -2.04
C TRP A 24 -3.73 -13.55 -3.20
N ALA A 25 -2.46 -13.14 -3.26
CA ALA A 25 -1.56 -13.55 -4.33
C ALA A 25 -1.34 -15.07 -4.35
N PHE A 26 -1.22 -15.70 -3.18
CA PHE A 26 -1.10 -17.16 -3.09
C PHE A 26 -2.42 -17.88 -3.38
N ALA A 27 -3.57 -17.29 -3.02
CA ALA A 27 -4.88 -17.88 -3.30
C ALA A 27 -5.29 -17.76 -4.77
N ALA A 28 -4.83 -16.73 -5.49
CA ALA A 28 -5.23 -16.46 -6.87
C ALA A 28 -4.61 -17.41 -7.91
N GLY A 29 -3.51 -18.10 -7.56
CA GLY A 29 -2.79 -19.02 -8.45
C GLY A 29 -1.97 -18.33 -9.55
N GLU A 30 -1.16 -19.10 -10.28
CA GLU A 30 -0.21 -18.58 -11.28
C GLU A 30 -0.86 -17.79 -12.42
N GLU A 31 -2.10 -18.11 -12.79
CA GLU A 31 -2.83 -17.43 -13.86
C GLU A 31 -3.03 -15.94 -13.53
N LYS A 32 -3.31 -15.62 -12.27
CA LYS A 32 -3.56 -14.26 -11.81
C LYS A 32 -2.30 -13.50 -11.42
N THR A 33 -1.19 -14.20 -11.19
CA THR A 33 0.12 -13.58 -10.96
C THR A 33 0.97 -13.47 -12.22
N GLU A 34 0.44 -13.86 -13.38
CA GLU A 34 1.16 -13.90 -14.67
C GLU A 34 2.46 -14.73 -14.59
N GLY A 35 2.47 -15.78 -13.76
CA GLY A 35 3.65 -16.60 -13.49
C GLY A 35 4.75 -15.89 -12.65
N LEU A 36 4.51 -14.67 -12.16
CA LEU A 36 5.41 -13.99 -11.23
C LEU A 36 5.31 -14.60 -9.83
N ASN A 37 6.42 -14.51 -9.08
CA ASN A 37 6.46 -14.95 -7.69
C ASN A 37 5.40 -14.19 -6.85
N PRO A 38 4.42 -14.89 -6.24
CA PRO A 38 3.34 -14.26 -5.49
C PRO A 38 3.81 -13.32 -4.37
N THR A 39 4.92 -13.65 -3.71
CA THR A 39 5.53 -12.81 -2.67
C THR A 39 6.04 -11.49 -3.25
N LEU A 40 6.62 -11.51 -4.46
CA LEU A 40 7.08 -10.28 -5.12
C LEU A 40 5.89 -9.40 -5.54
N VAL A 41 4.83 -10.00 -6.09
CA VAL A 41 3.61 -9.29 -6.48
C VAL A 41 2.97 -8.64 -5.24
N ALA A 42 2.82 -9.39 -4.16
CA ALA A 42 2.27 -8.88 -2.90
C ALA A 42 3.14 -7.78 -2.29
N ALA A 43 4.46 -7.97 -2.23
CA ALA A 43 5.39 -6.97 -1.73
C ALA A 43 5.34 -5.68 -2.55
N PHE A 44 5.28 -5.79 -3.87
CA PHE A 44 5.15 -4.63 -4.76
C PHE A 44 3.83 -3.90 -4.53
N GLY A 45 2.71 -4.61 -4.49
CA GLY A 45 1.38 -4.05 -4.23
C GLY A 45 1.30 -3.34 -2.87
N ALA A 46 1.81 -3.96 -1.81
CA ALA A 46 1.81 -3.39 -0.46
C ALA A 46 2.66 -2.12 -0.38
N CYS A 47 3.82 -2.13 -1.04
CA CYS A 47 4.69 -0.98 -1.17
C CYS A 47 4.04 0.15 -1.98
N ALA A 48 3.34 -0.18 -3.07
CA ALA A 48 2.62 0.80 -3.90
C ALA A 48 1.48 1.44 -3.10
N LEU A 49 0.65 0.64 -2.44
CA LEU A 49 -0.47 1.11 -1.62
C LEU A 49 0.02 2.04 -0.50
N THR A 50 1.02 1.61 0.28
CA THR A 50 1.59 2.43 1.37
C THR A 50 2.11 3.77 0.87
N ARG A 51 2.83 3.78 -0.26
CA ARG A 51 3.35 5.02 -0.86
C ARG A 51 2.22 5.91 -1.39
N GLN A 52 1.17 5.33 -1.94
CA GLN A 52 0.03 6.06 -2.48
C GLN A 52 -0.81 6.68 -1.35
N CYS A 53 -0.97 6.00 -0.21
CA CYS A 53 -1.55 6.58 1.01
C CYS A 53 -0.68 7.74 1.54
N ASN A 54 0.64 7.54 1.62
CA ASN A 54 1.57 8.59 2.06
C ASN A 54 1.48 9.83 1.16
N HIS A 55 1.45 9.64 -0.16
CA HIS A 55 1.37 10.73 -1.12
C HIS A 55 0.09 11.56 -0.94
N GLN A 56 -1.07 10.90 -0.87
CA GLN A 56 -2.36 11.58 -0.70
C GLN A 56 -2.48 12.29 0.65
N ALA A 57 -2.08 11.61 1.74
CA ALA A 57 -2.10 12.21 3.07
C ALA A 57 -1.12 13.38 3.15
N PHE A 58 0.08 13.26 2.56
CA PHE A 58 1.04 14.35 2.55
C PHE A 58 0.54 15.55 1.76
N GLN A 59 -0.15 15.35 0.64
CA GLN A 59 -0.77 16.45 -0.11
C GLN A 59 -1.74 17.26 0.76
N LYS A 60 -2.49 16.62 1.66
CA LYS A 60 -3.48 17.26 2.55
C LYS A 60 -2.86 17.87 3.81
N TYR A 61 -1.95 17.17 4.47
CA TYR A 61 -1.49 17.50 5.83
C TYR A 61 -0.02 17.94 5.89
N GLN A 62 0.74 17.75 4.81
CA GLN A 62 2.14 18.17 4.68
C GLN A 62 2.99 17.70 5.88
N ARG A 63 3.63 18.64 6.58
CA ARG A 63 4.53 18.34 7.71
C ARG A 63 3.80 17.81 8.94
N SER A 64 2.51 18.10 9.08
CA SER A 64 1.65 17.67 10.20
C SER A 64 1.08 16.26 10.01
N MET A 65 1.33 15.62 8.87
CA MET A 65 0.83 14.28 8.57
C MET A 65 1.27 13.23 9.61
N THR A 66 0.30 12.45 10.06
CA THR A 66 0.43 11.28 10.95
C THR A 66 0.10 9.99 10.20
N THR A 67 0.30 8.83 10.83
CA THR A 67 -0.09 7.53 10.22
C THR A 67 -1.60 7.37 10.14
N SER A 68 -2.36 7.93 11.08
CA SER A 68 -3.83 7.90 11.03
C SER A 68 -4.37 8.59 9.78
N ASP A 69 -3.72 9.68 9.34
CA ASP A 69 -4.06 10.34 8.09
C ASP A 69 -3.80 9.43 6.88
N MET A 70 -2.73 8.63 6.90
CA MET A 70 -2.48 7.64 5.85
C MET A 70 -3.51 6.50 5.84
N ILE A 71 -3.99 6.07 7.01
CA ILE A 71 -5.04 5.04 7.13
C ILE A 71 -6.34 5.52 6.47
N ALA A 72 -6.69 6.80 6.63
CA ALA A 72 -7.87 7.38 6.00
C ALA A 72 -7.80 7.36 4.45
N GLU A 73 -6.60 7.31 3.86
CA GLU A 73 -6.39 7.24 2.41
C GLU A 73 -6.36 5.80 1.85
N ILE A 74 -6.52 4.75 2.67
CA ILE A 74 -6.40 3.36 2.18
C ILE A 74 -7.40 3.07 1.06
N SER A 75 -8.68 3.40 1.27
CA SER A 75 -9.72 3.09 0.27
C SER A 75 -9.52 3.86 -1.03
N THR A 76 -9.21 5.16 -0.96
CA THR A 76 -8.96 5.98 -2.15
C THR A 76 -7.70 5.54 -2.89
N ALA A 77 -6.63 5.20 -2.16
CA ALA A 77 -5.40 4.66 -2.72
C ALA A 77 -5.60 3.30 -3.38
N PHE A 78 -6.38 2.41 -2.75
CA PHE A 78 -6.67 1.08 -3.25
C PHE A 78 -7.43 1.15 -4.57
N ASN A 79 -8.55 1.88 -4.61
CA ASN A 79 -9.35 2.02 -5.83
C ASN A 79 -8.53 2.61 -6.98
N LYS A 80 -7.69 3.61 -6.69
CA LYS A 80 -6.80 4.23 -7.68
C LYS A 80 -5.77 3.27 -8.26
N LEU A 81 -5.29 2.29 -7.48
CA LEU A 81 -4.24 1.37 -7.89
C LEU A 81 -4.77 0.08 -8.51
N PHE A 82 -5.95 -0.39 -8.07
CA PHE A 82 -6.43 -1.73 -8.37
C PHE A 82 -7.81 -1.80 -9.04
N ASP A 83 -8.65 -0.76 -8.94
CA ASP A 83 -10.01 -0.75 -9.53
C ASP A 83 -10.11 0.17 -10.75
N SER A 84 -9.20 0.03 -11.72
CA SER A 84 -9.24 0.75 -13.00
C SER A 84 -10.00 0.00 -14.08
#